data_AF-A0A8H7AJC0-F1
#
_entry.id   AF-A0A8H7AJC0-F1
#
_cell.length_a   1.000
_cell.length_b   1.000
_cell.length_c   1.000
_cell.angle_alpha   90.00
_cell.angle_beta   90.00
_cell.angle_gamma   90.00
#
_symmetry.space_group_name_H-M   'P 1'
#
loop_
_entity.id
_entity.type
_entity.pdbx_description
1 polymer ?
#
loop_
_entity_poly.entity_id
_entity_poly.type
_entity_poly.pdbx_seq_one_letter_code
_entity_poly.pdbx_strand_id
1 'polypeptide(L)'
;MKTSYISHLFCILASVLTWNVAQAHPSHDWSRDLAEFETRFINTMAYRLHNDSIKLIGYKKIEIPQPERGEFEDHYFGNHAEWKKMDSTYYDPSTGTIRIYFPVEAALVEHNGRLLEANDLGELDMEQVEGDCAVMGRKQTNHVTGVKGNIIKDGIIYLADRNRPERRIGNVHVYDFGIKVIHDHDHDGHHHSKRDDGETSCMNNHGGPNCSDKFNIHQGRCPRRSDLCVDYNGRWTDCKKGGSRFKNFPSSDCAVALGRGHCWNEIM
;
A
#
# COMPACT_ATOMS: atom_id res chain seq x y z
N MET A 1 4.38 77.54 33.72
CA MET A 1 4.39 77.51 32.24
C MET A 1 5.35 76.41 31.78
N LYS A 2 4.92 75.65 30.75
CA LYS A 2 5.62 74.62 29.97
C LYS A 2 5.70 73.20 30.55
N THR A 3 4.69 72.45 30.14
CA THR A 3 4.62 71.00 29.89
C THR A 3 5.66 70.49 28.88
N SER A 4 6.17 69.27 29.08
CA SER A 4 6.42 68.22 28.05
C SER A 4 7.04 67.00 28.77
N TYR A 5 6.33 65.90 29.07
CA TYR A 5 5.96 64.73 28.24
C TYR A 5 7.11 63.83 27.76
N ILE A 6 6.92 62.52 28.02
CA ILE A 6 7.49 61.31 27.36
C ILE A 6 8.84 60.85 27.98
N SER A 7 9.09 59.62 28.43
CA SER A 7 8.41 58.31 28.23
C SER A 7 8.89 57.32 29.30
N HIS A 8 7.95 56.63 29.97
CA HIS A 8 8.24 55.39 30.68
C HIS A 8 8.37 54.25 29.67
N LEU A 9 9.54 53.63 29.60
CA LEU A 9 9.76 52.41 28.84
C LEU A 9 9.17 51.23 29.62
N PHE A 10 7.89 50.93 29.39
CA PHE A 10 7.31 49.63 29.77
C PHE A 10 7.64 48.63 28.65
N CYS A 11 8.67 47.82 28.86
CA CYS A 11 8.86 46.60 28.07
C CYS A 11 7.81 45.57 28.53
N ILE A 12 6.61 45.62 27.94
CA ILE A 12 5.70 44.48 27.95
C ILE A 12 6.26 43.47 26.95
N LEU A 13 6.99 42.48 27.46
CA LEU A 13 7.26 41.25 26.73
C LEU A 13 5.92 40.59 26.44
N ALA A 14 5.39 40.83 25.23
CA ALA A 14 4.35 40.02 24.66
C ALA A 14 4.95 38.65 24.35
N SER A 15 4.87 37.75 25.32
CA SER A 15 5.04 36.32 25.09
C SER A 15 3.92 35.89 24.14
N VAL A 16 4.18 35.95 22.83
CA VAL A 16 3.35 35.27 21.83
C VAL A 16 3.59 33.78 22.07
N LEU A 17 2.83 33.21 22.99
CA LEU A 17 2.52 31.79 23.01
C LEU A 17 1.83 31.52 21.68
N THR A 18 2.61 31.16 20.66
CA THR A 18 2.07 30.46 19.50
C THR A 18 1.49 29.17 20.06
N TRP A 19 0.18 29.17 20.31
CA TRP A 19 -0.57 27.96 20.45
C TRP A 19 -0.42 27.20 19.14
N ASN A 20 0.59 26.33 19.07
CA ASN A 20 0.44 25.10 18.34
C ASN A 20 -0.69 24.37 19.06
N VAL A 21 -1.92 24.66 18.64
CA VAL A 21 -3.01 23.70 18.82
C VAL A 21 -2.65 22.56 17.90
N ALA A 22 -1.68 21.73 18.32
CA ALA A 22 -1.73 20.33 17.99
C ALA A 22 -3.13 19.93 18.41
N GLN A 23 -4.03 19.76 17.44
CA GLN A 23 -5.34 19.24 17.71
C GLN A 23 -5.08 17.87 18.32
N ALA A 24 -5.12 17.82 19.66
CA ALA A 24 -5.11 16.58 20.39
C ALA A 24 -6.41 15.90 20.00
N HIS A 25 -6.35 15.09 18.94
CA HIS A 25 -7.42 14.19 18.59
C HIS A 25 -7.72 13.40 19.88
N PRO A 26 -8.98 13.38 20.36
CA PRO A 26 -9.33 12.58 21.53
C PRO A 26 -8.77 11.19 21.32
N SER A 27 -8.14 10.59 22.35
CA SER A 27 -7.37 9.34 22.27
C SER A 27 -8.06 8.32 21.36
N HIS A 28 -7.70 8.35 20.09
CA HIS A 28 -8.42 7.63 19.06
C HIS A 28 -7.85 6.21 19.10
N ASP A 29 -8.72 5.23 19.28
CA ASP A 29 -8.29 3.84 19.29
C ASP A 29 -8.06 3.36 17.86
N TRP A 30 -6.85 3.61 17.35
CA TRP A 30 -6.41 3.18 16.03
C TRP A 30 -6.42 1.65 15.85
N SER A 31 -6.36 0.89 16.96
CA SER A 31 -6.46 -0.57 16.90
C SER A 31 -7.87 -1.01 16.53
N ARG A 32 -8.88 -0.33 17.10
CA ARG A 32 -10.29 -0.56 16.74
C ARG A 32 -10.57 -0.13 15.31
N ASP A 33 -10.06 1.02 14.87
CA ASP A 33 -10.26 1.50 13.49
C ASP A 33 -9.66 0.54 12.45
N LEU A 34 -8.47 -0.01 12.73
CA LEU A 34 -7.85 -1.06 11.91
C LEU A 34 -8.72 -2.33 11.85
N ALA A 35 -9.21 -2.82 12.99
CA ALA A 35 -10.05 -4.01 13.03
C ALA A 35 -11.39 -3.82 12.28
N GLU A 36 -12.00 -2.63 12.39
CA GLU A 36 -13.19 -2.24 11.63
C GLU A 36 -12.90 -2.17 10.13
N PHE A 37 -11.76 -1.59 9.74
CA PHE A 37 -11.31 -1.55 8.35
C PHE A 37 -11.16 -2.96 7.78
N GLU A 38 -10.44 -3.85 8.46
CA GLU A 38 -10.18 -5.22 7.99
C GLU A 38 -11.46 -6.02 7.86
N THR A 39 -12.36 -5.90 8.83
CA THR A 39 -13.68 -6.52 8.78
C THR A 39 -14.47 -6.02 7.57
N ARG A 40 -14.44 -4.70 7.30
CA ARG A 40 -15.08 -4.14 6.11
C ARG A 40 -14.45 -4.69 4.83
N PHE A 41 -13.12 -4.66 4.70
CA PHE A 41 -12.41 -5.16 3.52
C PHE A 41 -12.78 -6.62 3.24
N ILE A 42 -12.69 -7.50 4.25
CA ILE A 42 -13.10 -8.90 4.16
C ILE A 42 -14.53 -9.04 3.63
N ASN A 43 -15.46 -8.25 4.18
CA ASN A 43 -16.87 -8.31 3.77
C ASN A 43 -17.16 -7.71 2.39
N THR A 44 -16.27 -6.88 1.84
CA THR A 44 -16.41 -6.36 0.46
C THR A 44 -15.97 -7.38 -0.60
N MET A 45 -15.21 -8.41 -0.23
CA MET A 45 -14.73 -9.43 -1.15
C MET A 45 -15.88 -10.34 -1.59
N ALA A 46 -16.07 -10.47 -2.90
CA ALA A 46 -17.08 -11.34 -3.50
C ALA A 46 -16.62 -12.81 -3.56
N TYR A 47 -16.31 -13.40 -2.40
CA TYR A 47 -15.86 -14.78 -2.25
C TYR A 47 -16.78 -15.78 -2.97
N ARG A 48 -16.19 -16.81 -3.57
CA ARG A 48 -16.90 -17.80 -4.41
C ARG A 48 -17.04 -19.16 -3.72
N LEU A 49 -16.14 -19.50 -2.81
CA LEU A 49 -16.18 -20.74 -2.05
C LEU A 49 -17.05 -20.59 -0.81
N HIS A 50 -17.34 -21.72 -0.15
CA HIS A 50 -18.14 -21.78 1.08
C HIS A 50 -17.62 -20.84 2.18
N ASN A 51 -18.51 -20.38 3.06
CA ASN A 51 -18.17 -19.37 4.08
C ASN A 51 -17.15 -19.85 5.12
N ASP A 52 -17.00 -21.15 5.30
CA ASP A 52 -16.05 -21.83 6.18
C ASP A 52 -14.68 -22.05 5.54
N SER A 53 -14.59 -21.98 4.20
CA SER A 53 -13.33 -22.15 3.47
C SER A 53 -12.29 -21.09 3.83
N ILE A 54 -11.01 -21.45 3.87
CA ILE A 54 -9.93 -20.53 4.25
C ILE A 54 -9.81 -19.39 3.24
N LYS A 55 -9.66 -18.17 3.77
CA LYS A 55 -9.39 -16.96 2.98
C LYS A 55 -8.02 -16.40 3.33
N LEU A 56 -7.26 -16.00 2.33
CA LEU A 56 -5.94 -15.43 2.46
C LEU A 56 -5.99 -13.97 2.01
N ILE A 57 -5.74 -13.03 2.93
CA ILE A 57 -5.61 -11.61 2.60
C ILE A 57 -4.24 -11.09 3.03
N GLY A 58 -3.61 -10.33 2.17
CA GLY A 58 -2.32 -9.70 2.44
C GLY A 58 -2.46 -8.18 2.50
N TYR A 59 -1.45 -7.53 3.06
CA TYR A 59 -1.26 -6.10 2.85
C TYR A 59 0.22 -5.75 2.64
N LYS A 60 0.48 -4.73 1.83
CA LYS A 60 1.80 -4.10 1.71
C LYS A 60 1.77 -2.76 2.42
N LYS A 61 2.86 -2.41 3.10
CA LYS A 61 3.03 -1.14 3.81
C LYS A 61 3.81 -0.15 2.96
N ILE A 62 3.40 1.10 2.98
CA ILE A 62 4.14 2.24 2.42
C ILE A 62 4.42 3.17 3.57
N GLU A 63 5.69 3.28 3.94
CA GLU A 63 6.13 4.20 4.99
C GLU A 63 6.15 5.63 4.47
N ILE A 64 5.48 6.53 5.19
CA ILE A 64 5.54 7.96 4.90
C ILE A 64 6.67 8.58 5.73
N PRO A 65 7.71 9.13 5.08
CA PRO A 65 8.80 9.81 5.77
C PRO A 65 8.29 10.96 6.63
N GLN A 66 8.93 11.17 7.79
CA GLN A 66 8.55 12.23 8.73
C GLN A 66 8.41 13.62 8.09
N PRO A 67 9.29 14.06 7.17
CA PRO A 67 9.16 15.39 6.55
C PRO A 67 7.88 15.59 5.72
N GLU A 68 7.33 14.51 5.15
CA GLU A 68 6.13 14.55 4.29
C GLU A 68 4.85 14.15 5.05
N ARG A 69 5.00 13.62 6.28
CA ARG A 69 3.89 13.05 7.06
C ARG A 69 2.83 14.09 7.41
N GLY A 70 3.24 15.28 7.85
CA GLY A 70 2.30 16.35 8.22
C GLY A 70 1.40 16.75 7.04
N GLU A 71 1.99 17.05 5.87
CA GLU A 71 1.21 17.40 4.67
C GLU A 71 0.26 16.25 4.26
N PHE A 72 0.74 15.01 4.33
CA PHE A 72 -0.09 13.85 4.03
C PHE A 72 -1.26 13.72 5.00
N GLU A 73 -1.02 13.83 6.31
CA GLU A 73 -2.04 13.69 7.34
C GLU A 73 -3.08 14.80 7.26
N ASP A 74 -2.67 16.05 7.07
CA ASP A 74 -3.58 17.18 6.84
C ASP A 74 -4.50 16.89 5.66
N HIS A 75 -3.95 16.37 4.57
CA HIS A 75 -4.73 15.96 3.41
C HIS A 75 -5.63 14.75 3.69
N TYR A 76 -5.13 13.73 4.38
CA TYR A 76 -5.87 12.52 4.72
C TYR A 76 -7.08 12.83 5.60
N PHE A 77 -6.88 13.52 6.71
CA PHE A 77 -7.94 13.89 7.65
C PHE A 77 -8.87 14.94 7.06
N GLY A 78 -8.36 15.90 6.29
CA GLY A 78 -9.16 16.89 5.58
C GLY A 78 -10.07 16.29 4.48
N ASN A 79 -9.71 15.13 3.93
CA ASN A 79 -10.45 14.44 2.87
C ASN A 79 -10.93 13.04 3.29
N HIS A 80 -11.10 12.81 4.58
CA HIS A 80 -11.29 11.46 5.15
C HIS A 80 -12.47 10.69 4.54
N ALA A 81 -13.56 11.38 4.18
CA ALA A 81 -14.71 10.76 3.52
C ALA A 81 -14.38 10.18 2.13
N GLU A 82 -13.46 10.80 1.38
CA GLU A 82 -13.01 10.28 0.09
C GLU A 82 -12.03 9.12 0.26
N TRP A 83 -11.13 9.21 1.26
CA TRP A 83 -10.23 8.11 1.62
C TRP A 83 -11.00 6.85 2.05
N LYS A 84 -12.09 7.01 2.80
CA LYS A 84 -12.95 5.88 3.22
C LYS A 84 -13.64 5.15 2.08
N LYS A 85 -13.70 5.71 0.87
CA LYS A 85 -14.23 5.03 -0.33
C LYS A 85 -13.22 4.09 -0.98
N MET A 86 -11.98 4.07 -0.51
CA MET A 86 -10.94 3.18 -1.01
C MET A 86 -10.97 1.88 -0.21
N ASP A 87 -11.67 0.88 -0.74
CA ASP A 87 -11.94 -0.37 -0.01
C ASP A 87 -10.65 -1.10 0.43
N SER A 88 -9.59 -1.00 -0.36
CA SER A 88 -8.31 -1.67 -0.11
C SER A 88 -7.25 -0.79 0.57
N THR A 89 -7.52 0.49 0.86
CA THR A 89 -6.49 1.41 1.37
C THR A 89 -6.82 1.88 2.79
N TYR A 90 -5.91 1.62 3.71
CA TYR A 90 -5.96 2.10 5.09
C TYR A 90 -4.72 2.95 5.39
N TYR A 91 -4.88 4.07 6.07
CA TYR A 91 -3.75 4.77 6.67
C TYR A 91 -3.72 4.45 8.16
N ASP A 92 -2.58 3.96 8.65
CA ASP A 92 -2.33 3.67 10.06
C ASP A 92 -1.54 4.83 10.68
N PRO A 93 -2.18 5.74 11.44
CA PRO A 93 -1.51 6.89 12.01
C PRO A 93 -0.54 6.52 13.14
N SER A 94 -0.71 5.35 13.77
CA SER A 94 0.17 4.88 14.85
C SER A 94 1.58 4.59 14.35
N THR A 95 1.70 4.17 13.07
CA THR A 95 2.97 3.87 12.41
C THR A 95 3.33 4.91 11.35
N GLY A 96 2.35 5.69 10.88
CA GLY A 96 2.48 6.58 9.74
C GLY A 96 2.70 5.81 8.44
N THR A 97 1.93 4.74 8.26
CA THR A 97 2.03 3.86 7.09
C THR A 97 0.71 3.76 6.35
N ILE A 98 0.76 3.72 5.01
CA ILE A 98 -0.38 3.33 4.19
C ILE A 98 -0.31 1.81 4.03
N ARG A 99 -1.40 1.11 4.34
CA ARG A 99 -1.59 -0.32 4.09
C ARG A 99 -2.49 -0.49 2.87
N ILE A 100 -2.01 -1.21 1.86
CA ILE A 100 -2.81 -1.62 0.70
C ILE A 100 -3.13 -3.10 0.85
N TYR A 101 -4.39 -3.42 1.14
CA TYR A 101 -4.92 -4.76 1.33
C TYR A 101 -5.29 -5.41 0.00
N PHE A 102 -5.13 -6.73 -0.09
CA PHE A 102 -5.42 -7.50 -1.29
C PHE A 102 -5.72 -8.97 -0.98
N PRO A 103 -6.51 -9.66 -1.84
CA PRO A 103 -6.53 -11.12 -1.84
C PRO A 103 -5.15 -11.66 -2.20
N VAL A 104 -4.71 -12.72 -1.52
CA VAL A 104 -3.45 -13.40 -1.87
C VAL A 104 -3.69 -14.37 -3.04
N GLU A 105 -3.97 -13.81 -4.22
CA GLU A 105 -4.27 -14.51 -5.47
C GLU A 105 -3.18 -15.52 -5.89
N ALA A 106 -3.55 -16.78 -6.12
CA ALA A 106 -2.63 -17.83 -6.55
C ALA A 106 -1.50 -18.15 -5.54
N ALA A 107 -1.70 -17.85 -4.25
CA ALA A 107 -0.80 -18.30 -3.19
C ALA A 107 -0.66 -19.81 -3.16
N LEU A 108 0.59 -20.27 -3.07
CA LEU A 108 0.94 -21.64 -2.76
C LEU A 108 1.12 -21.77 -1.25
N VAL A 109 0.30 -22.59 -0.62
CA VAL A 109 0.38 -22.93 0.81
C VAL A 109 0.67 -24.42 0.93
N GLU A 110 1.57 -24.79 1.84
CA GLU A 110 1.85 -26.20 2.11
C GLU A 110 0.79 -26.83 3.01
N HIS A 111 0.30 -28.01 2.63
CA HIS A 111 -0.59 -28.86 3.40
C HIS A 111 -0.25 -30.33 3.13
N ASN A 112 0.12 -31.07 4.18
CA ASN A 112 0.40 -32.51 4.11
C ASN A 112 1.46 -32.89 3.06
N GLY A 113 2.51 -32.07 2.95
CA GLY A 113 3.57 -32.24 1.96
C GLY A 113 3.15 -31.95 0.51
N ARG A 114 1.99 -31.30 0.30
CA ARG A 114 1.50 -30.85 -1.00
C ARG A 114 1.32 -29.35 -1.01
N LEU A 115 1.51 -28.74 -2.18
CA LEU A 115 1.20 -27.32 -2.39
C LEU A 115 -0.25 -27.19 -2.85
N LEU A 116 -1.02 -26.41 -2.10
CA LEU A 116 -2.37 -25.98 -2.45
C LEU A 116 -2.29 -24.58 -3.04
N GLU A 117 -3.06 -24.34 -4.10
CA GLU A 117 -3.12 -23.06 -4.78
C GLU A 117 -4.43 -22.34 -4.45
N ALA A 118 -4.33 -21.12 -3.94
CA ALA A 118 -5.48 -20.26 -3.72
C ALA A 118 -6.04 -19.73 -5.05
N ASN A 119 -7.34 -19.48 -5.12
CA ASN A 119 -7.95 -18.87 -6.31
C ASN A 119 -7.61 -17.36 -6.42
N ASP A 120 -8.21 -16.68 -7.39
CA ASP A 120 -8.04 -15.24 -7.66
C ASP A 120 -8.56 -14.31 -6.54
N LEU A 121 -9.30 -14.84 -5.58
CA LEU A 121 -9.77 -14.13 -4.39
C LEU A 121 -9.04 -14.56 -3.11
N GLY A 122 -7.97 -15.35 -3.24
CA GLY A 122 -7.19 -15.87 -2.12
C GLY A 122 -7.93 -16.96 -1.35
N GLU A 123 -8.85 -17.71 -1.97
CA GLU A 123 -9.61 -18.76 -1.30
C GLU A 123 -8.96 -20.14 -1.50
N LEU A 124 -8.89 -20.92 -0.43
CA LEU A 124 -8.54 -22.34 -0.46
C LEU A 124 -9.80 -23.17 -0.17
N ASP A 125 -10.09 -24.18 -0.99
CA ASP A 125 -11.29 -25.03 -0.86
C ASP A 125 -11.14 -26.07 0.28
N MET A 126 -11.07 -25.55 1.50
CA MET A 126 -10.95 -26.32 2.74
C MET A 126 -11.17 -25.46 3.98
N GLU A 127 -11.65 -26.07 5.05
CA GLU A 127 -11.91 -25.41 6.34
C GLU A 127 -10.64 -25.25 7.18
N GLN A 128 -9.62 -26.09 6.96
CA GLN A 128 -8.38 -26.10 7.73
C GLN A 128 -7.17 -26.52 6.88
N VAL A 129 -6.06 -25.81 7.08
CA VAL A 129 -4.72 -26.20 6.61
C VAL A 129 -3.93 -26.76 7.80
N GLU A 130 -3.22 -27.87 7.57
CA GLU A 130 -2.23 -28.39 8.52
C GLU A 130 -1.00 -27.47 8.56
N GLY A 131 -0.54 -27.13 9.78
CA GLY A 131 0.62 -26.25 9.98
C GLY A 131 0.24 -24.79 10.20
N ASP A 132 1.10 -23.87 9.76
CA ASP A 132 0.99 -22.43 10.02
C ASP A 132 0.30 -21.64 8.88
N CYS A 133 -0.20 -22.34 7.85
CA CYS A 133 -0.79 -21.72 6.65
C CYS A 133 0.17 -20.69 6.02
N ALA A 134 1.48 -20.95 6.04
CA ALA A 134 2.45 -20.05 5.46
C ALA A 134 2.36 -20.03 3.92
N VAL A 135 2.39 -18.83 3.34
CA VAL A 135 2.49 -18.63 1.90
C VAL A 135 3.94 -18.87 1.48
N MET A 136 4.13 -19.79 0.53
CA MET A 136 5.45 -20.20 0.03
C MET A 136 5.87 -19.41 -1.21
N GLY A 137 4.90 -18.91 -1.98
CA GLY A 137 5.13 -18.33 -3.29
C GLY A 137 3.89 -18.41 -4.18
N ARG A 138 4.10 -18.31 -5.48
CA ARG A 138 3.07 -18.53 -6.51
C ARG A 138 3.65 -19.08 -7.80
N LYS A 139 2.80 -19.63 -8.65
CA LYS A 139 3.21 -20.06 -10.00
C LYS A 139 3.49 -18.84 -10.88
N GLN A 140 4.47 -18.98 -11.78
CA GLN A 140 4.67 -18.05 -12.88
C GLN A 140 3.44 -18.08 -13.79
N THR A 141 3.09 -16.92 -14.32
CA THR A 141 2.03 -16.77 -15.30
C THR A 141 2.53 -15.89 -16.45
N ASN A 142 1.72 -15.77 -17.50
CA ASN A 142 1.98 -14.76 -18.52
C ASN A 142 1.90 -13.34 -17.95
N HIS A 143 1.29 -13.15 -16.77
CA HIS A 143 1.15 -11.86 -16.12
C HIS A 143 2.26 -11.52 -15.12
N VAL A 144 2.86 -12.57 -14.55
CA VAL A 144 3.78 -12.48 -13.43
C VAL A 144 4.92 -13.45 -13.66
N THR A 145 6.14 -12.94 -13.79
CA THR A 145 7.32 -13.71 -14.14
C THR A 145 8.33 -13.84 -13.02
N GLY A 146 8.26 -13.00 -11.98
CA GLY A 146 9.28 -12.89 -10.94
C GLY A 146 10.18 -11.66 -11.10
N VAL A 147 10.87 -11.29 -10.02
CA VAL A 147 11.89 -10.23 -9.97
C VAL A 147 13.27 -10.78 -9.63
N LYS A 148 14.32 -9.96 -9.79
CA LYS A 148 15.69 -10.36 -9.41
C LYS A 148 15.71 -10.65 -7.91
N GLY A 149 16.34 -11.77 -7.54
CA GLY A 149 16.39 -12.23 -6.15
C GLY A 149 15.35 -13.30 -5.80
N ASN A 150 14.30 -13.49 -6.61
CA ASN A 150 13.42 -14.65 -6.42
C ASN A 150 14.15 -15.95 -6.78
N ILE A 151 13.86 -16.99 -6.00
CA ILE A 151 14.19 -18.36 -6.38
C ILE A 151 13.05 -18.85 -7.27
N ILE A 152 13.33 -19.08 -8.55
CA ILE A 152 12.36 -19.63 -9.49
C ILE A 152 12.75 -21.07 -9.81
N LYS A 153 11.88 -22.02 -9.47
CA LYS A 153 12.09 -23.44 -9.72
C LYS A 153 10.78 -24.10 -10.13
N ASP A 154 10.83 -24.93 -11.18
CA ASP A 154 9.67 -25.68 -11.69
C ASP A 154 8.44 -24.80 -12.00
N GLY A 155 8.68 -23.57 -12.47
CA GLY A 155 7.63 -22.59 -12.77
C GLY A 155 7.00 -21.95 -11.52
N ILE A 156 7.60 -22.11 -10.34
CA ILE A 156 7.16 -21.49 -9.09
C ILE A 156 8.14 -20.39 -8.71
N ILE A 157 7.59 -19.21 -8.40
CA ILE A 157 8.28 -18.08 -7.79
C ILE A 157 8.17 -18.27 -6.28
N TYR A 158 9.27 -18.66 -5.65
CA TYR A 158 9.33 -18.80 -4.19
C TYR A 158 9.61 -17.45 -3.53
N LEU A 159 8.94 -17.21 -2.41
CA LEU A 159 9.33 -16.16 -1.48
C LEU A 159 10.68 -16.50 -0.84
N ALA A 160 11.49 -15.49 -0.53
CA ALA A 160 12.78 -15.70 0.14
C ALA A 160 12.61 -16.44 1.47
N ASP A 161 11.60 -16.03 2.24
CA ASP A 161 11.11 -16.72 3.43
C ASP A 161 9.61 -16.97 3.27
N ARG A 162 9.13 -18.10 3.79
CA ARG A 162 7.68 -18.37 3.83
C ARG A 162 6.98 -17.32 4.68
N ASN A 163 5.94 -16.69 4.11
CA ASN A 163 5.23 -15.62 4.80
C ASN A 163 4.13 -16.21 5.70
N ARG A 164 4.23 -15.95 7.01
CA ARG A 164 3.29 -16.47 8.01
C ARG A 164 2.18 -15.46 8.28
N PRO A 165 0.96 -15.91 8.59
CA PRO A 165 -0.11 -14.99 8.96
C PRO A 165 0.28 -14.25 10.24
N GLU A 166 0.16 -12.92 10.21
CA GLU A 166 0.36 -12.04 11.37
C GLU A 166 -0.79 -12.20 12.37
N ARG A 167 -2.00 -12.40 11.85
CA ARG A 167 -3.22 -12.62 12.64
C ARG A 167 -4.28 -13.39 11.87
N ARG A 168 -5.34 -13.77 12.58
CA ARG A 168 -6.49 -14.51 12.05
C ARG A 168 -7.80 -13.85 12.49
N ILE A 169 -8.75 -13.70 11.56
CA ILE A 169 -10.10 -13.18 11.78
C ILE A 169 -11.08 -14.25 11.29
N GLY A 170 -11.63 -15.06 12.20
CA GLY A 170 -12.43 -16.22 11.81
C GLY A 170 -11.61 -17.24 10.98
N ASN A 171 -12.02 -17.53 9.76
CA ASN A 171 -11.31 -18.34 8.75
C ASN A 171 -10.42 -17.53 7.80
N VAL A 172 -10.26 -16.23 8.04
CA VAL A 172 -9.39 -15.35 7.25
C VAL A 172 -8.00 -15.24 7.89
N HIS A 173 -6.97 -15.56 7.12
CA HIS A 173 -5.56 -15.41 7.47
C HIS A 173 -5.04 -14.09 6.89
N VAL A 174 -4.47 -13.23 7.75
CA VAL A 174 -3.99 -11.90 7.37
C VAL A 174 -2.47 -11.87 7.41
N TYR A 175 -1.85 -11.48 6.30
CA TYR A 175 -0.40 -11.50 6.11
C TYR A 175 0.16 -10.09 5.91
N ASP A 176 1.26 -9.77 6.59
CA ASP A 176 2.09 -8.61 6.25
C ASP A 176 3.04 -9.02 5.13
N PHE A 177 2.88 -8.43 3.95
CA PHE A 177 3.75 -8.68 2.80
C PHE A 177 4.95 -7.74 2.77
N GLY A 178 5.18 -6.92 3.80
CA GLY A 178 6.35 -6.07 3.95
C GLY A 178 6.21 -4.68 3.32
N ILE A 179 7.35 -4.02 3.12
CA ILE A 179 7.40 -2.64 2.63
C ILE A 179 7.33 -2.60 1.10
N LYS A 180 6.56 -1.65 0.57
CA LYS A 180 6.65 -1.18 -0.80
C LYS A 180 7.38 0.16 -0.78
N VAL A 181 8.60 0.15 -1.30
CA VAL A 181 9.38 1.38 -1.48
C VAL A 181 8.79 2.20 -2.62
N ILE A 182 8.60 3.48 -2.35
CA ILE A 182 8.13 4.47 -3.30
C ILE A 182 9.32 5.39 -3.62
N HIS A 183 9.93 5.21 -4.79
CA HIS A 183 11.12 5.96 -5.18
C HIS A 183 10.76 7.35 -5.73
N ASP A 184 11.62 8.34 -5.45
CA ASP A 184 11.56 9.65 -6.06
C ASP A 184 11.85 9.58 -7.56
N HIS A 185 11.16 10.42 -8.31
CA HIS A 185 11.60 10.75 -9.66
C HIS A 185 12.65 11.85 -9.52
N ASP A 186 13.92 11.55 -9.80
CA ASP A 186 14.92 12.58 -10.00
C ASP A 186 14.40 13.60 -11.02
N HIS A 187 14.44 14.86 -10.61
CA HIS A 187 13.79 15.99 -11.27
C HIS A 187 14.56 16.56 -12.45
N ASP A 188 15.64 15.91 -12.88
CA ASP A 188 16.52 16.45 -13.91
C ASP A 188 16.29 15.77 -15.24
N GLY A 189 15.92 16.57 -16.25
CA GLY A 189 15.61 16.15 -17.63
C GLY A 189 16.79 15.61 -18.43
N HIS A 190 17.77 14.99 -17.78
CA HIS A 190 18.91 14.36 -18.42
C HIS A 190 19.08 12.95 -17.87
N HIS A 191 19.05 12.00 -18.81
CA HIS A 191 19.19 10.56 -18.65
C HIS A 191 17.94 9.86 -18.13
N HIS A 192 17.47 8.94 -18.96
CA HIS A 192 17.17 7.57 -18.59
C HIS A 192 17.47 7.20 -17.13
N SER A 193 16.71 7.70 -16.17
CA SER A 193 16.47 6.95 -14.94
C SER A 193 15.60 5.76 -15.35
N LYS A 194 16.27 4.83 -16.06
CA LYS A 194 16.07 3.40 -15.92
C LYS A 194 15.71 3.23 -14.46
N ARG A 195 14.52 2.72 -14.20
CA ARG A 195 14.19 2.17 -12.89
C ARG A 195 15.26 1.12 -12.62
N ASP A 196 16.32 1.55 -11.97
CA ASP A 196 17.46 0.79 -11.52
C ASP A 196 17.78 -0.41 -12.42
N ASP A 197 18.53 -0.19 -13.50
CA ASP A 197 19.47 -1.10 -14.14
C ASP A 197 19.30 -2.62 -13.89
N GLY A 198 18.08 -3.14 -14.02
CA GLY A 198 17.78 -4.57 -13.95
C GLY A 198 17.50 -5.19 -12.58
N GLU A 199 17.21 -4.46 -11.48
CA GLU A 199 17.08 -5.11 -10.17
C GLU A 199 15.63 -5.47 -9.77
N THR A 200 14.72 -4.55 -9.42
CA THR A 200 13.39 -4.94 -8.88
C THR A 200 12.24 -4.07 -9.37
N SER A 201 12.01 -4.01 -10.70
CA SER A 201 10.91 -3.20 -11.27
C SER A 201 9.62 -4.03 -11.48
N CYS A 202 8.45 -3.42 -11.28
CA CYS A 202 7.16 -4.05 -11.59
C CYS A 202 7.05 -4.45 -13.07
N MET A 203 7.62 -3.66 -13.97
CA MET A 203 7.67 -3.96 -15.40
C MET A 203 8.52 -5.21 -15.68
N ASN A 204 9.60 -5.44 -14.94
CA ASN A 204 10.38 -6.69 -15.03
C ASN A 204 9.51 -7.88 -14.59
N ASN A 205 8.79 -7.72 -13.48
CA ASN A 205 7.87 -8.74 -12.98
C ASN A 205 6.73 -9.07 -13.96
N HIS A 206 6.37 -8.13 -14.83
CA HIS A 206 5.31 -8.30 -15.81
C HIS A 206 5.83 -8.71 -17.19
N GLY A 207 7.14 -8.90 -17.37
CA GLY A 207 7.74 -9.19 -18.68
C GLY A 207 7.70 -8.00 -19.65
N GLY A 208 7.76 -6.76 -19.15
CA GLY A 208 7.88 -5.54 -19.93
C GLY A 208 6.77 -4.50 -19.66
N PRO A 209 5.48 -4.83 -19.83
CA PRO A 209 4.40 -3.86 -19.68
C PRO A 209 4.21 -3.35 -18.23
N ASN A 210 3.73 -2.12 -18.08
CA ASN A 210 3.32 -1.61 -16.77
C ASN A 210 1.98 -2.22 -16.30
N CYS A 211 1.55 -1.93 -15.06
CA CYS A 211 0.30 -2.47 -14.51
C CYS A 211 -0.93 -2.13 -15.38
N SER A 212 -0.97 -0.94 -15.97
CA SER A 212 -2.10 -0.47 -16.77
C SER A 212 -2.31 -1.35 -17.99
N ASP A 213 -1.25 -1.58 -18.75
CA ASP A 213 -1.30 -2.39 -19.96
C ASP A 213 -1.40 -3.89 -19.61
N LYS A 214 -0.70 -4.31 -18.54
CA LYS A 214 -0.65 -5.72 -18.17
C LYS A 214 -1.98 -6.27 -17.67
N PHE A 215 -2.69 -5.48 -16.87
CA PHE A 215 -3.94 -5.88 -16.22
C PHE A 215 -5.16 -5.13 -16.75
N ASN A 216 -5.00 -4.37 -17.84
CA ASN A 216 -6.05 -3.54 -18.43
C ASN A 216 -6.71 -2.60 -17.40
N ILE A 217 -5.88 -1.90 -16.62
CA ILE A 217 -6.29 -0.98 -15.56
C ILE A 217 -6.05 0.45 -16.03
N HIS A 218 -7.11 1.25 -16.10
CA HIS A 218 -7.06 2.63 -16.59
C HIS A 218 -7.86 3.55 -15.66
N GLN A 219 -7.58 3.47 -14.36
CA GLN A 219 -8.25 4.28 -13.33
C GLN A 219 -7.53 5.59 -13.06
N GLY A 220 -6.27 5.70 -13.50
CA GLY A 220 -5.50 6.91 -13.33
C GLY A 220 -6.00 8.10 -14.14
N ARG A 221 -5.73 9.31 -13.65
CA ARG A 221 -6.27 10.58 -14.20
C ARG A 221 -5.43 11.17 -15.34
N CYS A 222 -4.14 10.90 -15.34
CA CYS A 222 -3.16 11.46 -16.27
C CYS A 222 -3.14 10.71 -17.60
N PRO A 223 -2.62 11.37 -18.66
CA PRO A 223 -2.47 10.74 -19.96
C PRO A 223 -1.76 9.38 -19.86
N ARG A 224 -2.28 8.40 -20.60
CA ARG A 224 -1.75 7.04 -20.60
C ARG A 224 -0.29 7.04 -21.05
N ARG A 225 0.54 6.31 -20.30
CA ARG A 225 1.94 6.03 -20.61
C ARG A 225 2.13 4.52 -20.53
N SER A 226 2.63 3.92 -21.60
CA SER A 226 2.96 2.47 -21.65
C SER A 226 4.42 2.19 -21.35
N ASP A 227 5.27 3.23 -21.44
CA ASP A 227 6.72 3.17 -21.37
C ASP A 227 7.29 3.29 -19.95
N LEU A 228 6.46 3.66 -18.97
CA LEU A 228 6.85 3.82 -17.56
C LEU A 228 5.73 3.32 -16.64
N CYS A 229 6.05 2.96 -15.39
CA CYS A 229 4.98 2.69 -14.43
C CYS A 229 4.35 3.97 -13.92
N VAL A 230 3.04 3.90 -13.76
CA VAL A 230 2.14 5.00 -13.43
C VAL A 230 1.80 5.00 -11.93
N ASP A 231 2.81 4.82 -11.09
CA ASP A 231 2.66 4.63 -9.65
C ASP A 231 1.95 5.81 -8.96
N TYR A 232 2.08 7.03 -9.48
CA TYR A 232 1.54 8.28 -8.91
C TYR A 232 0.40 8.89 -9.71
N ASN A 233 -0.30 8.06 -10.47
CA ASN A 233 -1.47 8.47 -11.25
C ASN A 233 -2.79 8.34 -10.48
N GLY A 234 -2.76 8.41 -9.15
CA GLY A 234 -3.93 8.21 -8.30
C GLY A 234 -4.89 9.40 -8.26
N ARG A 235 -5.89 9.30 -7.38
CA ARG A 235 -7.06 10.20 -7.35
C ARG A 235 -6.71 11.69 -7.26
N TRP A 236 -5.69 12.04 -6.48
CA TRP A 236 -5.34 13.44 -6.18
C TRP A 236 -4.20 13.99 -7.03
N THR A 237 -3.74 13.23 -8.03
CA THR A 237 -2.74 13.73 -8.97
C THR A 237 -3.30 14.88 -9.79
N ASP A 238 -2.49 15.91 -10.01
CA ASP A 238 -2.75 17.02 -10.92
C ASP A 238 -2.02 16.85 -12.26
N CYS A 239 -1.37 15.69 -12.45
CA CYS A 239 -0.58 15.36 -13.63
C CYS A 239 0.61 16.27 -13.89
N LYS A 240 1.03 17.04 -12.89
CA LYS A 240 2.26 17.83 -12.94
C LYS A 240 3.40 17.08 -12.28
N LYS A 241 4.62 17.39 -12.74
CA LYS A 241 5.85 16.87 -12.12
C LYS A 241 6.00 17.45 -10.71
N GLY A 242 6.44 16.64 -9.75
CA GLY A 242 6.75 17.07 -8.37
C GLY A 242 5.58 17.08 -7.38
N GLY A 243 4.42 16.49 -7.71
CA GLY A 243 3.33 16.31 -6.75
C GLY A 243 3.64 15.24 -5.70
N SER A 244 3.00 15.31 -4.52
CA SER A 244 3.21 14.34 -3.43
C SER A 244 2.90 12.90 -3.88
N ARG A 245 3.93 12.05 -3.83
CA ARG A 245 3.89 10.64 -4.19
C ARG A 245 2.95 9.81 -3.31
N PHE A 246 2.89 10.10 -2.02
CA PHE A 246 2.12 9.31 -1.05
C PHE A 246 0.62 9.55 -1.17
N LYS A 247 0.19 10.80 -1.38
CA LYS A 247 -1.22 11.07 -1.68
C LYS A 247 -1.58 10.58 -3.08
N ASN A 248 -0.65 10.62 -4.04
CA ASN A 248 -0.94 10.24 -5.42
C ASN A 248 -0.79 8.74 -5.74
N PHE A 249 -0.24 7.94 -4.82
CA PHE A 249 -0.11 6.50 -5.02
C PHE A 249 -1.46 5.78 -4.90
N PRO A 250 -2.27 6.00 -3.85
CA PRO A 250 -3.58 5.35 -3.74
C PRO A 250 -4.50 5.67 -4.92
N SER A 251 -5.24 4.66 -5.37
CA SER A 251 -6.03 4.66 -6.61
C SER A 251 -5.23 4.81 -7.92
N SER A 252 -3.89 4.74 -7.90
CA SER A 252 -3.13 4.58 -9.15
C SER A 252 -3.34 3.19 -9.74
N ASP A 253 -3.04 3.01 -11.03
CA ASP A 253 -3.19 1.69 -11.65
C ASP A 253 -2.28 0.63 -10.97
N CYS A 254 -1.14 1.05 -10.39
CA CYS A 254 -0.30 0.17 -9.57
C CYS A 254 -0.97 -0.21 -8.26
N ALA A 255 -1.53 0.77 -7.52
CA ALA A 255 -2.25 0.51 -6.28
C ALA A 255 -3.48 -0.38 -6.51
N VAL A 256 -4.18 -0.20 -7.64
CA VAL A 256 -5.33 -1.01 -8.04
C VAL A 256 -4.89 -2.43 -8.40
N ALA A 257 -3.80 -2.61 -9.16
CA ALA A 257 -3.27 -3.93 -9.48
C ALA A 257 -2.86 -4.69 -8.21
N LEU A 258 -2.18 -4.00 -7.29
CA LEU A 258 -1.82 -4.54 -5.98
C LEU A 258 -3.07 -4.91 -5.18
N GLY A 259 -4.03 -3.98 -5.04
CA GLY A 259 -5.28 -4.19 -4.31
C GLY A 259 -6.16 -5.32 -4.85
N ARG A 260 -5.98 -5.72 -6.11
CA ARG A 260 -6.64 -6.87 -6.73
C ARG A 260 -5.89 -8.20 -6.54
N GLY A 261 -4.72 -8.20 -5.92
CA GLY A 261 -3.90 -9.40 -5.73
C GLY A 261 -3.05 -9.79 -6.94
N HIS A 262 -3.25 -9.15 -8.11
CA HIS A 262 -2.55 -9.49 -9.35
C HIS A 262 -1.02 -9.43 -9.22
N CYS A 263 -0.53 -8.54 -8.38
CA CYS A 263 0.90 -8.38 -8.13
C CYS A 263 1.17 -8.08 -6.66
N TRP A 264 1.93 -8.94 -5.99
CA TRP A 264 2.49 -8.67 -4.66
C TRP A 264 3.87 -8.00 -4.73
N ASN A 265 4.37 -7.80 -5.96
CA ASN A 265 5.75 -7.50 -6.36
C ASN A 265 6.78 -8.50 -5.78
N GLU A 266 6.36 -9.77 -5.69
CA GLU A 266 6.99 -11.01 -5.17
C GLU A 266 7.97 -10.94 -3.99
N ILE A 267 7.81 -9.91 -3.15
CA ILE A 267 8.34 -9.73 -1.79
C ILE A 267 9.87 -9.65 -1.67
N MET A 268 10.38 -8.45 -1.98
CA MET A 268 11.31 -7.73 -1.08
C MET A 268 10.69 -7.56 0.31
#